data_AF-A0A7Y9BL41-F1
#
_entry.id   AF-A0A7Y9BL41-F1
#
_cell.length_a   1.000
_cell.length_b   1.000
_cell.length_c   1.000
_cell.angle_alpha   90.00
_cell.angle_beta   90.00
_cell.angle_gamma   90.00
#
_symmetry.space_group_name_H-M   'P 1'
#
loop_
_entity.id
_entity.type
_entity.pdbx_description
1 polymer ?
#
loop_
_entity_poly.entity_id
_entity_poly.type
_entity_poly.pdbx_seq_one_letter_code
_entity_poly.pdbx_strand_id
1 'polypeptide(L)'
;MARSQEWDDPGAWRAIARETLQAFDAIFSPGLYGWSQEEGGAVAVKHLERGRELLQPILDRYVAGARTSWGRAWRRWGVGRGPYVVAFDEAIAHARARAAGEPERDWPMLWIRDGRLRLLQRYTGDRRVLDTIGEEEA
;
A
#
# COMPACT_ATOMS: atom_id res chain seq x y z
N MET A 1 0.24 -17.64 -22.22
CA MET A 1 -0.13 -16.37 -21.53
C MET A 1 1.06 -15.93 -20.69
N ALA A 2 1.82 -14.96 -21.14
CA ALA A 2 2.96 -14.43 -20.39
C ALA A 2 2.42 -13.64 -19.19
N ARG A 3 2.66 -14.13 -17.96
CA ARG A 3 2.38 -13.36 -16.74
C ARG A 3 3.23 -12.10 -16.81
N SER A 4 2.60 -10.93 -16.82
CA SER A 4 3.29 -9.66 -16.59
C SER A 4 4.10 -9.82 -15.32
N GLN A 5 5.43 -9.86 -15.45
CA GLN A 5 6.33 -10.08 -14.32
C GLN A 5 6.41 -8.73 -13.60
N GLU A 6 5.42 -8.44 -12.76
CA GLU A 6 5.53 -7.32 -11.84
C GLU A 6 6.82 -7.52 -11.03
N TRP A 7 7.62 -6.46 -10.86
CA TRP A 7 8.85 -6.57 -10.08
C TRP A 7 8.49 -6.86 -8.62
N ASP A 8 8.62 -8.13 -8.28
CA ASP A 8 8.37 -8.69 -6.96
C ASP A 8 9.68 -8.65 -6.18
N ASP A 9 9.93 -7.50 -5.56
CA ASP A 9 10.94 -7.34 -4.50
C ASP A 9 10.24 -7.63 -3.16
N PRO A 10 10.37 -8.84 -2.60
CA PRO A 10 9.52 -9.27 -1.49
C PRO A 10 9.73 -8.41 -0.24
N GLY A 11 10.94 -7.90 -0.02
CA GLY A 11 11.23 -7.02 1.11
C GLY A 11 10.47 -5.69 0.99
N ALA A 12 10.55 -5.06 -0.19
CA ALA A 12 9.85 -3.80 -0.44
C ALA A 12 8.32 -3.96 -0.34
N TRP A 13 7.76 -5.02 -0.93
CA TRP A 13 6.31 -5.24 -0.89
C TRP A 13 5.79 -5.67 0.48
N ARG A 14 6.57 -6.40 1.28
CA ARG A 14 6.25 -6.67 2.69
C ARG A 14 6.22 -5.40 3.52
N ALA A 15 7.19 -4.51 3.34
CA ALA A 15 7.20 -3.23 4.04
C ALA A 15 5.96 -2.39 3.70
N ILE A 16 5.61 -2.28 2.42
CA ILE A 16 4.37 -1.58 1.99
C ILE A 16 3.12 -2.26 2.57
N ALA A 17 3.06 -3.59 2.56
CA ALA A 17 1.93 -4.35 3.10
C ALA A 17 1.79 -4.17 4.63
N ARG A 18 2.91 -4.09 5.36
CA ARG A 18 2.92 -3.80 6.79
C ARG A 18 2.29 -2.45 7.08
N GLU A 19 2.76 -1.39 6.42
CA GLU A 19 2.19 -0.05 6.58
C GLU A 19 0.69 -0.03 6.23
N THR A 20 0.31 -0.76 5.18
CA THR A 20 -1.11 -0.88 4.79
C THR A 20 -1.95 -1.58 5.86
N LEU A 21 -1.44 -2.64 6.49
CA LEU A 21 -2.13 -3.36 7.56
C LEU A 21 -2.20 -2.53 8.84
N GLN A 22 -1.14 -1.80 9.19
CA GLN A 22 -1.14 -0.88 10.33
C GLN A 22 -2.16 0.25 10.14
N ALA A 23 -2.24 0.81 8.93
CA ALA A 23 -3.28 1.77 8.59
C ALA A 23 -4.69 1.16 8.66
N PHE A 24 -4.86 -0.06 8.17
CA PHE A 24 -6.15 -0.76 8.24
C PHE A 24 -6.59 -0.99 9.68
N ASP A 25 -5.71 -1.50 10.55
CA ASP A 25 -6.01 -1.77 11.94
C ASP A 25 -6.35 -0.45 12.70
N ALA A 26 -5.68 0.66 12.37
CA ALA A 26 -5.97 1.98 12.92
C ALA A 26 -7.33 2.56 12.49
N ILE A 27 -7.76 2.33 11.24
CA ILE A 27 -9.07 2.76 10.74
C ILE A 27 -10.20 1.86 11.25
N PHE A 28 -10.01 0.55 11.17
CA PHE A 28 -11.09 -0.43 11.36
C PHE A 28 -11.28 -0.80 12.83
N SER A 29 -10.25 -0.65 13.66
CA SER A 29 -10.31 -1.06 15.06
C SER A 29 -9.55 -0.12 16.00
N PRO A 30 -9.76 1.22 15.93
CA PRO A 30 -9.04 2.17 16.78
C PRO A 30 -9.26 1.90 18.28
N GLY A 31 -10.45 1.42 18.67
CA GLY A 31 -10.76 1.07 20.05
C GLY A 31 -9.91 -0.07 20.63
N LEU A 32 -9.37 -0.98 19.80
CA LEU A 32 -8.44 -2.02 20.27
C LEU A 32 -7.10 -1.44 20.72
N TYR A 33 -6.77 -0.23 20.25
CA TYR A 33 -5.53 0.48 20.54
C TYR A 33 -5.75 1.69 21.47
N GLY A 34 -6.96 1.86 21.99
CA GLY A 34 -7.31 2.99 22.86
C GLY A 34 -7.43 4.33 22.15
N TRP A 35 -7.60 4.33 20.82
CA TRP A 35 -7.75 5.54 20.02
C TRP A 35 -9.22 5.90 19.79
N SER A 36 -9.49 7.21 19.69
CA SER A 36 -10.73 7.71 19.07
C SER A 36 -10.75 7.41 17.57
N GLN A 37 -11.90 7.68 16.92
CA GLN A 37 -12.00 7.51 15.46
C GLN A 37 -11.10 8.49 14.70
N GLU A 38 -11.01 9.72 15.18
CA GLU A 38 -10.17 10.79 14.65
C GLU A 38 -8.69 10.47 14.86
N GLU A 39 -8.32 10.00 16.06
CA GLU A 39 -6.96 9.56 16.37
C GLU A 39 -6.54 8.37 15.49
N GLY A 40 -7.41 7.38 15.34
CA GLY A 40 -7.21 6.25 14.42
C GLY A 40 -7.02 6.71 12.98
N GLY A 41 -7.81 7.69 12.52
CA GLY A 41 -7.64 8.35 11.24
C GLY A 41 -6.25 8.99 11.09
N ALA A 42 -5.81 9.77 12.08
CA ALA A 42 -4.50 10.42 12.06
C ALA A 42 -3.33 9.43 12.05
N VAL A 43 -3.43 8.32 12.80
CA VAL A 43 -2.44 7.24 12.77
C VAL A 43 -2.42 6.56 11.41
N ALA A 44 -3.58 6.27 10.83
CA ALA A 44 -3.68 5.67 9.52
C ALA A 44 -3.07 6.55 8.42
N VAL A 45 -3.25 7.87 8.47
CA VAL A 45 -2.60 8.80 7.53
C VAL A 45 -1.08 8.61 7.54
N LYS A 46 -0.45 8.55 8.72
CA LYS A 46 1.01 8.38 8.85
C LYS A 46 1.49 7.10 8.16
N HIS A 47 0.81 5.99 8.42
CA HIS A 47 1.15 4.70 7.82
C HIS A 47 0.91 4.68 6.30
N LEU A 48 -0.18 5.29 5.82
CA LEU A 48 -0.48 5.36 4.40
C LEU A 48 0.53 6.24 3.64
N GLU A 49 0.91 7.39 4.21
CA GLU A 49 1.96 8.25 3.66
C GLU A 49 3.30 7.49 3.61
N ARG A 50 3.64 6.76 4.68
CA ARG A 50 4.84 5.93 4.70
C ARG A 50 4.82 4.81 3.66
N GLY A 51 3.68 4.12 3.51
CA GLY A 51 3.49 3.11 2.46
C GLY A 51 3.61 3.71 1.05
N ARG A 52 3.13 4.93 0.85
CA ARG A 52 3.24 5.67 -0.42
C ARG A 52 4.68 6.09 -0.74
N GLU A 53 5.45 6.48 0.27
CA GLU A 53 6.89 6.74 0.15
C GLU A 53 7.65 5.47 -0.22
N LEU A 54 7.38 4.34 0.45
CA LEU A 54 8.01 3.05 0.18
C LEU A 54 7.69 2.52 -1.23
N LEU A 55 6.53 2.90 -1.79
CA LEU A 55 6.17 2.59 -3.17
C LEU A 55 7.04 3.35 -4.18
N GLN A 56 7.52 4.56 -3.85
CA GLN A 56 8.20 5.46 -4.78
C GLN A 56 9.48 4.86 -5.40
N PRO A 57 10.41 4.24 -4.64
CA PRO A 57 11.58 3.57 -5.23
C PRO A 57 11.21 2.46 -6.22
N ILE A 58 10.10 1.75 -5.99
CA ILE A 58 9.63 0.69 -6.90
C ILE A 58 9.11 1.31 -8.21
N LEU A 59 8.50 2.51 -8.14
CA LEU A 59 8.10 3.30 -9.31
C LEU A 59 9.31 3.88 -10.05
N ASP A 60 10.29 4.40 -9.32
CA ASP A 60 11.48 5.04 -9.91
C ASP A 60 12.33 4.02 -10.68
N ARG A 61 12.55 2.82 -10.12
CA ARG A 61 13.22 1.71 -10.82
C ARG A 61 12.47 1.32 -12.09
N TYR A 62 11.14 1.34 -12.05
CA TYR A 62 10.32 1.09 -13.23
C TYR A 62 10.49 2.18 -14.29
N VAL A 63 10.42 3.45 -13.92
CA VAL A 63 10.61 4.59 -14.83
C VAL A 63 12.00 4.55 -15.47
N ALA A 64 13.04 4.26 -14.68
CA ALA A 64 14.41 4.11 -15.17
C ALA A 64 14.52 2.96 -16.18
N GLY A 65 13.96 1.78 -15.86
CA GLY A 65 13.91 0.65 -16.77
C GLY A 65 13.17 0.98 -18.07
N ALA A 66 12.05 1.70 -17.98
CA ALA A 66 11.17 2.06 -19.10
C ALA A 66 11.80 3.02 -20.13
N ARG A 67 12.89 3.72 -19.78
CA ARG A 67 13.64 4.59 -20.71
C ARG A 67 14.51 3.80 -21.70
N THR A 68 14.73 2.51 -21.47
CA THR A 68 15.48 1.63 -22.38
C THR A 68 14.58 1.07 -23.51
N SER A 69 15.17 0.63 -24.63
CA SER A 69 14.46 -0.07 -25.71
C SER A 69 13.75 -1.33 -25.24
N TRP A 70 14.37 -2.09 -24.33
CA TRP A 70 13.78 -3.23 -23.62
C TRP A 70 12.64 -2.80 -22.68
N GLY A 71 12.81 -1.67 -21.99
CA GLY A 71 11.79 -1.06 -21.14
C GLY A 71 10.54 -0.58 -21.87
N ARG A 72 10.67 -0.14 -23.13
CA ARG A 72 9.52 0.20 -23.99
C ARG A 72 8.70 -1.03 -24.37
N ALA A 73 9.35 -2.15 -24.65
CA ALA A 73 8.67 -3.42 -24.90
C ALA A 73 7.94 -3.90 -23.63
N TRP A 74 8.60 -3.82 -22.47
CA TRP A 74 8.01 -4.10 -21.16
C TRP A 74 6.80 -3.22 -20.82
N ARG A 75 6.83 -1.93 -21.18
CA ARG A 75 5.73 -0.97 -20.98
C ARG A 75 4.41 -1.45 -21.58
N ARG A 76 4.47 -2.17 -22.71
CA ARG A 76 3.30 -2.73 -23.39
C ARG A 76 2.61 -3.85 -22.59
N TRP A 77 3.33 -4.45 -21.64
CA TRP A 77 2.85 -5.54 -20.76
C TRP A 77 2.69 -5.11 -19.28
N GLY A 78 3.31 -3.99 -18.88
CA GLY A 78 3.46 -3.53 -17.49
C GLY A 78 2.61 -2.30 -17.09
N VAL A 79 1.40 -2.17 -17.61
CA VAL A 79 0.46 -1.04 -17.35
C VAL A 79 -0.08 -1.00 -15.90
N GLY A 80 0.39 -1.86 -14.99
CA GLY A 80 -0.34 -2.19 -13.76
C GLY A 80 -0.11 -1.34 -12.52
N ARG A 81 0.70 -0.25 -12.53
CA ARG A 81 1.07 0.43 -11.27
C ARG A 81 0.37 1.74 -10.90
N GLY A 82 -0.30 2.37 -11.87
CA GLY A 82 -1.24 3.46 -11.59
C GLY A 82 -2.29 3.10 -10.53
N PRO A 83 -2.88 1.89 -10.53
CA PRO A 83 -3.82 1.45 -9.51
C PRO A 83 -3.28 1.50 -8.07
N TYR A 84 -2.01 1.18 -7.82
CA TYR A 84 -1.45 1.26 -6.46
C TYR A 84 -1.35 2.72 -6.00
N VAL A 85 -0.87 3.63 -6.86
CA VAL A 85 -0.77 5.06 -6.52
C VAL A 85 -2.16 5.63 -6.23
N VAL A 86 -3.11 5.38 -7.13
CA VAL A 86 -4.51 5.83 -6.97
C VAL A 86 -5.12 5.27 -5.68
N ALA A 87 -4.90 3.98 -5.38
CA ALA A 87 -5.42 3.36 -4.16
C ALA A 87 -4.82 3.96 -2.88
N PHE A 88 -3.53 4.29 -2.88
CA PHE A 88 -2.90 5.00 -1.75
C PHE A 88 -3.45 6.41 -1.60
N ASP A 89 -3.57 7.17 -2.68
CA ASP A 89 -4.08 8.54 -2.65
C ASP A 89 -5.55 8.58 -2.16
N GLU A 90 -6.38 7.64 -2.63
CA GLU A 90 -7.76 7.44 -2.14
C GLU A 90 -7.79 7.10 -0.64
N ALA A 91 -6.94 6.18 -0.19
CA ALA A 91 -6.87 5.78 1.21
C ALA A 91 -6.40 6.92 2.12
N ILE A 92 -5.40 7.69 1.69
CA ILE A 92 -4.92 8.88 2.43
C ILE A 92 -6.04 9.90 2.54
N ALA A 93 -6.77 10.17 1.46
CA ALA A 93 -7.88 11.11 1.48
C ALA A 93 -8.99 10.64 2.45
N HIS A 94 -9.33 9.35 2.43
CA HIS A 94 -10.30 8.77 3.37
C HIS A 94 -9.82 8.89 4.82
N ALA A 95 -8.56 8.55 5.11
CA ALA A 95 -8.02 8.62 6.47
C ALA A 95 -7.94 10.07 6.99
N ARG A 96 -7.62 11.04 6.12
CA ARG A 96 -7.66 12.47 6.47
C ARG A 96 -9.07 12.96 6.77
N ALA A 97 -10.05 12.55 5.97
CA ALA A 97 -11.46 12.89 6.23
C ALA A 97 -11.90 12.35 7.60
N ARG A 98 -11.56 11.09 7.91
CA ARG A 98 -11.82 10.49 9.23
C ARG A 98 -11.13 11.25 10.36
N ALA A 99 -9.86 11.62 10.18
CA ALA A 99 -9.11 12.40 11.17
C ALA A 99 -9.72 13.78 11.42
N ALA A 100 -10.40 14.36 10.43
CA ALA A 100 -11.11 15.63 10.55
C ALA A 100 -12.54 15.50 11.11
N GLY A 101 -13.00 14.27 11.43
CA GLY A 101 -14.38 14.01 11.85
C GLY A 101 -15.41 14.19 10.73
N GLU A 102 -14.98 14.14 9.47
CA GLU A 102 -15.89 14.16 8.31
C GLU A 102 -16.70 12.86 8.22
N PRO A 103 -17.91 12.89 7.63
CA PRO A 103 -18.69 11.69 7.39
C PRO A 103 -17.94 10.68 6.50
N GLU A 104 -18.12 9.38 6.81
CA GLU A 104 -17.49 8.30 6.06
C GLU A 104 -17.93 8.31 4.57
N ARG A 105 -16.94 8.22 3.67
CA ARG A 105 -17.14 8.07 2.23
C ARG A 105 -17.00 6.60 1.83
N ASP A 106 -17.13 6.32 0.52
CA ASP A 106 -16.84 5.01 -0.04
C ASP A 106 -15.49 4.46 0.43
N TRP A 107 -15.42 3.14 0.59
CA TRP A 107 -14.20 2.45 1.02
C TRP A 107 -13.15 2.48 -0.10
N PRO A 108 -11.93 3.03 0.16
CA PRO A 108 -10.78 3.00 -0.73
C PRO A 108 -10.48 1.64 -1.33
N MET A 109 -10.02 1.65 -2.59
CA MET A 109 -9.59 0.44 -3.32
C MET A 109 -8.51 -0.34 -2.56
N LEU A 110 -7.69 0.35 -1.76
CA LEU A 110 -6.62 -0.25 -0.96
C LEU A 110 -7.12 -1.35 -0.02
N TRP A 111 -8.37 -1.27 0.43
CA TRP A 111 -8.98 -2.22 1.36
C TRP A 111 -9.88 -3.25 0.68
N ILE A 112 -10.11 -3.11 -0.62
CA ILE A 112 -10.94 -4.03 -1.40
C ILE A 112 -10.07 -5.18 -1.93
N ARG A 113 -10.48 -6.43 -1.69
CA ARG A 113 -9.83 -7.64 -2.22
C ARG A 113 -10.47 -8.11 -3.52
N ASP A 114 -10.19 -7.40 -4.61
CA ASP A 114 -10.75 -7.67 -5.94
C ASP A 114 -9.71 -8.05 -7.01
N GLY A 115 -8.45 -8.26 -6.63
CA GLY A 115 -7.38 -8.61 -7.56
C GLY A 115 -6.80 -7.45 -8.37
N ARG A 116 -7.22 -6.20 -8.17
CA ARG A 116 -6.61 -5.01 -8.83
C ARG A 116 -5.25 -4.65 -8.25
N LEU A 117 -5.01 -4.95 -6.98
CA LEU A 117 -3.76 -4.66 -6.26
C LEU A 117 -3.01 -5.96 -5.89
N ARG A 118 -2.71 -6.80 -6.89
CA ARG A 118 -2.28 -8.20 -6.67
C ARG A 118 -1.09 -8.37 -5.74
N LEU A 119 -0.01 -7.61 -5.92
CA LEU A 119 1.18 -7.74 -5.09
C LEU A 119 0.87 -7.34 -3.65
N LEU A 120 0.20 -6.22 -3.45
CA LEU A 120 -0.20 -5.78 -2.13
C LEU A 120 -1.12 -6.81 -1.45
N GLN A 121 -2.15 -7.29 -2.15
CA GLN A 121 -3.10 -8.30 -1.64
C GLN A 121 -2.42 -9.64 -1.31
N ARG A 122 -1.38 -10.03 -2.07
CA ARG A 122 -0.58 -11.21 -1.76
C ARG A 122 0.15 -11.06 -0.42
N TYR A 123 0.75 -9.90 -0.16
CA TYR A 123 1.54 -9.68 1.06
C TYR A 123 0.67 -9.28 2.27
N THR A 124 -0.48 -8.63 2.08
CA THR A 124 -1.45 -8.38 3.17
C THR A 124 -2.29 -9.62 3.50
N GLY A 125 -2.25 -10.65 2.66
CA GLY A 125 -2.79 -11.98 2.97
C GLY A 125 -2.02 -12.72 4.08
N ASP A 126 -0.77 -12.34 4.32
CA ASP A 126 0.10 -12.93 5.34
C ASP A 126 0.27 -11.97 6.52
N ARG A 127 -0.54 -12.12 7.57
CA ARG A 127 -0.48 -11.24 8.76
C ARG A 127 0.86 -11.32 9.51
N ARG A 128 1.69 -12.34 9.28
CA ARG A 128 3.05 -12.44 9.86
C ARG A 128 3.97 -11.31 9.44
N VAL A 129 3.60 -10.55 8.41
CA VAL A 129 4.31 -9.33 8.02
C VAL A 129 4.29 -8.25 9.12
N LEU A 130 3.34 -8.34 10.05
CA LEU A 130 3.28 -7.49 11.25
C LEU A 130 4.25 -7.96 12.35
N ASP A 131 4.61 -9.24 12.39
CA ASP A 131 5.41 -9.87 13.45
C ASP A 131 6.93 -9.74 13.23
N THR A 132 7.38 -9.30 12.05
CA THR A 132 8.82 -9.24 11.67
C THR A 132 9.56 -8.05 12.31
N ILE A 133 9.27 -7.79 13.58
CA ILE A 133 9.95 -6.82 14.44
C ILE A 133 10.88 -7.64 15.34
N GLY A 134 12.11 -7.91 14.90
CA GLY A 134 13.09 -8.52 15.80
C GLY A 134 14.37 -9.12 15.22
N GLU A 135 14.44 -9.46 13.92
CA GLU A 135 15.56 -10.29 13.42
C GLU A 135 16.52 -9.61 12.42
N GLU A 136 16.29 -8.36 12.02
CA GLU A 136 17.23 -7.64 11.13
C GLU A 136 18.13 -6.61 11.85
N GLU A 137 18.13 -6.58 13.19
CA GLU A 137 19.08 -5.80 14.01
C GLU A 137 19.83 -6.65 15.05
N ALA A 138 20.27 -7.86 14.70
CA ALA A 138 21.18 -8.68 15.51
C ALA A 138 22.40 -9.17 14.71
#